data_AF-A0A126ZC46-F1
#
_entry.id   AF-A0A126ZC46-F1
#
_cell.length_a   1.000
_cell.length_b   1.000
_cell.length_c   1.000
_cell.angle_alpha   90.00
_cell.angle_beta   90.00
_cell.angle_gamma   90.00
#
_symmetry.space_group_name_H-M   'P 1'
#
loop_
_entity.id
_entity.type
_entity.pdbx_description
1 polymer ?
#
loop_
_entity_poly.entity_id
_entity_poly.type
_entity_poly.pdbx_seq_one_letter_code
_entity_poly.pdbx_strand_id
1 'polypeptide(L)'
;MASTSMTDIAAGKKPQNPVAAFSGFLDKLKPQLAMALPKHMNADRMARLALTAFSTTPALQQCTPQSIAGCIMTAAQLGLEPGIGGQGYLIPYKNTCTFVPGWKGLVDLVSRSGRATVWTGVVFEGDEFEYQLGDAPFCRHKPADGEGKFSHIYAIGRVKDAQMPVIEVWSRGKVEKHLKQFNKVGDRHYAKASESNFEMYARKVALLQVLKYMPASIELSNAMTVSHASEEGRGTVIEGDFVTVSDPIDRETGEVAAPAAPPAAADVTQTGPTYAQLVDRLKASKNRDESDLVIDAARHLPKDQFDELVKLAEDAT
;
A
#
# COMPACT_ATOMS: atom_id res chain seq x y z
N MET A 1 8.25 37.24 -19.27
CA MET A 1 8.19 35.80 -18.95
C MET A 1 7.23 35.62 -17.79
N ALA A 2 6.02 35.17 -18.06
CA ALA A 2 4.98 35.09 -17.03
C ALA A 2 5.20 33.84 -16.17
N SER A 3 5.46 34.05 -14.88
CA SER A 3 5.52 33.00 -13.86
C SER A 3 4.09 32.50 -13.61
N THR A 4 3.80 31.27 -14.02
CA THR A 4 2.53 30.60 -13.71
C THR A 4 2.56 30.14 -12.26
N SER A 5 1.71 30.72 -11.43
CA SER A 5 1.60 30.41 -10.00
C SER A 5 0.73 29.15 -9.77
N MET A 6 0.89 28.54 -8.59
CA MET A 6 0.21 27.29 -8.17
C MET A 6 -1.33 27.33 -8.25
N THR A 7 -1.91 28.52 -8.39
CA THR A 7 -3.35 28.75 -8.48
C THR A 7 -3.96 28.27 -9.80
N ASP A 8 -3.22 28.27 -10.91
CA ASP A 8 -3.75 27.83 -12.21
C ASP A 8 -3.92 26.31 -12.31
N ILE A 9 -3.13 25.56 -11.53
CA ILE A 9 -3.21 24.10 -11.42
C ILE A 9 -4.44 23.69 -10.59
N ALA A 10 -4.86 24.50 -9.61
CA ALA A 10 -6.05 24.25 -8.79
C ALA A 10 -7.38 24.58 -9.52
N ALA A 11 -7.33 25.37 -10.61
CA ALA A 11 -8.51 25.89 -11.31
C ALA A 11 -8.90 25.13 -12.59
N GLY A 12 -8.29 23.96 -12.88
CA GLY A 12 -8.65 23.13 -14.03
C GLY A 12 -8.33 23.72 -15.42
N LYS A 13 -7.57 24.83 -15.50
CA LYS A 13 -7.06 25.35 -16.77
C LYS A 13 -5.78 24.59 -17.15
N LYS A 14 -5.81 23.87 -18.28
CA LYS A 14 -4.61 23.18 -18.82
C LYS A 14 -3.48 24.21 -19.03
N PRO A 15 -2.30 24.03 -18.41
CA PRO A 15 -1.15 24.87 -18.71
C PRO A 15 -0.76 24.70 -20.18
N GLN A 16 -0.26 25.76 -20.83
CA GLN A 16 0.27 25.69 -22.20
C GLN A 16 1.39 24.65 -22.36
N ASN A 17 2.03 24.22 -21.26
CA ASN A 17 2.94 23.08 -21.20
C ASN A 17 2.81 22.32 -19.86
N PRO A 18 2.10 21.17 -19.81
CA PRO A 18 1.87 20.43 -18.57
C PRO A 18 3.15 19.85 -17.96
N VAL A 19 4.14 19.50 -18.79
CA VAL A 19 5.43 18.97 -18.32
C VAL A 19 6.24 20.06 -17.60
N ALA A 20 6.26 21.28 -18.14
CA ALA A 20 6.93 22.41 -17.49
C ALA A 20 6.28 22.79 -16.16
N ALA A 21 4.94 22.81 -16.10
CA ALA A 21 4.20 23.06 -14.88
C ALA A 21 4.49 21.99 -13.81
N PHE A 22 4.53 20.72 -14.22
CA PHE A 22 4.85 19.61 -13.32
C PHE A 22 6.31 19.66 -12.83
N SER A 23 7.26 20.05 -13.67
CA SER A 23 8.65 20.29 -13.24
C SER A 23 8.73 21.33 -12.13
N GLY A 24 8.08 22.48 -12.28
CA GLY A 24 8.05 23.52 -11.24
C GLY A 24 7.31 23.09 -9.97
N PHE A 25 6.32 22.20 -10.09
CA PHE A 25 5.68 21.56 -8.94
C PHE A 25 6.65 20.64 -8.18
N LEU A 26 7.40 19.78 -8.90
CA LEU A 26 8.38 18.88 -8.30
C LEU A 26 9.51 19.64 -7.60
N ASP A 27 9.96 20.77 -8.16
CA ASP A 27 10.99 21.61 -7.51
C ASP A 27 10.55 22.08 -6.12
N LYS A 28 9.25 22.36 -5.93
CA LYS A 28 8.69 22.73 -4.62
C LYS A 28 8.51 21.52 -3.70
N LEU A 29 8.35 20.32 -4.26
CA LEU A 29 8.19 19.07 -3.51
C LEU A 29 9.54 18.50 -3.03
N LYS A 30 10.66 18.84 -3.68
CA LYS A 30 12.00 18.33 -3.37
C LYS A 30 12.40 18.39 -1.89
N PRO A 31 12.15 19.48 -1.13
CA PRO A 31 12.49 19.50 0.29
C PRO A 31 11.76 18.41 1.09
N GLN A 32 10.49 18.16 0.77
CA GLN A 32 9.71 17.10 1.41
C GLN A 32 10.20 15.72 0.98
N LEU A 33 10.54 15.53 -0.30
CA LEU A 33 11.15 14.30 -0.78
C LEU A 33 12.48 14.01 -0.08
N ALA A 34 13.32 15.03 0.12
CA ALA A 34 14.61 14.86 0.79
C ALA A 34 14.46 14.40 2.25
N MET A 35 13.40 14.83 2.94
CA MET A 35 13.09 14.38 4.31
C MET A 35 12.53 12.95 4.34
N ALA A 36 11.77 12.56 3.31
CA ALA A 36 11.14 11.24 3.22
C ALA A 36 12.07 10.14 2.68
N LEU A 37 13.05 10.49 1.86
CA LEU A 37 13.94 9.53 1.22
C LEU A 37 14.92 8.88 2.21
N PRO A 38 15.24 7.59 2.04
CA PRO A 38 16.38 6.98 2.70
C PRO A 38 17.67 7.77 2.43
N LYS A 39 18.57 7.82 3.42
CA LYS A 39 19.82 8.63 3.38
C LYS A 39 20.73 8.40 2.17
N HIS A 40 20.63 7.24 1.52
CA HIS A 40 21.44 6.87 0.36
C HIS A 40 20.79 7.26 -0.99
N MET A 41 19.62 7.89 -0.96
CA MET A 41 18.87 8.31 -2.14
C MET A 41 18.87 9.84 -2.29
N ASN A 42 18.57 10.32 -3.50
CA ASN A 42 18.64 11.74 -3.84
C ASN A 42 17.29 12.26 -4.38
N ALA A 43 16.84 13.38 -3.82
CA ALA A 43 15.55 13.99 -4.19
C ALA A 43 15.49 14.49 -5.63
N ASP A 44 16.57 15.07 -6.18
CA ASP A 44 16.62 15.49 -7.57
C ASP A 44 16.53 14.32 -8.55
N ARG A 45 17.13 13.18 -8.19
CA ARG A 45 16.98 11.93 -8.94
C ARG A 45 15.53 11.47 -8.91
N MET A 46 14.92 11.35 -7.73
CA MET A 46 13.51 10.95 -7.59
C MET A 46 12.57 11.86 -8.40
N ALA A 47 12.74 13.19 -8.30
CA ALA A 47 11.97 14.16 -9.07
C ALA A 47 12.14 13.99 -10.58
N ARG A 48 13.37 13.78 -11.08
CA ARG A 48 13.61 13.53 -12.51
C ARG A 48 12.92 12.26 -13.00
N LEU A 49 12.93 11.18 -12.21
CA LEU A 49 12.26 9.94 -12.57
C LEU A 49 10.74 10.09 -12.63
N ALA A 50 10.16 10.79 -11.65
CA ALA A 50 8.75 11.15 -11.69
C ALA A 50 8.38 12.01 -12.91
N LEU A 51 9.22 13.00 -13.25
CA LEU A 51 9.04 13.83 -14.44
C LEU A 51 9.12 13.01 -15.74
N THR A 52 10.06 12.07 -15.84
CA THR A 52 10.15 11.14 -16.97
C THR A 52 8.87 10.33 -17.09
N ALA A 53 8.41 9.69 -16.00
CA ALA A 53 7.18 8.91 -16.01
C ALA A 53 5.97 9.75 -16.46
N PHE A 54 5.81 10.95 -15.92
CA PHE A 54 4.75 11.89 -16.28
C PHE A 54 4.79 12.31 -17.75
N SER A 55 6.00 12.52 -18.30
CA SER A 55 6.20 12.89 -19.70
C SER A 55 5.89 11.73 -20.65
N THR A 56 6.34 10.51 -20.31
CA THR A 56 6.21 9.33 -21.17
C THR A 56 4.85 8.63 -21.06
N THR A 57 4.02 8.99 -20.08
CA THR A 57 2.67 8.43 -19.90
C THR A 57 1.63 9.55 -19.97
N PRO A 58 1.07 9.86 -21.15
CA PRO A 58 0.10 10.96 -21.33
C PRO A 58 -1.12 10.90 -20.41
N ALA A 59 -1.54 9.69 -20.00
CA ALA A 59 -2.64 9.51 -19.05
C ALA A 59 -2.32 10.05 -17.64
N LEU A 60 -1.06 10.07 -17.21
CA LEU A 60 -0.67 10.71 -15.94
C LEU A 60 -0.88 12.23 -15.96
N GLN A 61 -0.86 12.86 -17.14
CA GLN A 61 -1.13 14.30 -17.29
C GLN A 61 -2.60 14.66 -17.06
N GLN A 62 -3.48 13.65 -17.02
CA GLN A 62 -4.90 13.80 -16.69
C GLN A 62 -5.17 13.55 -15.20
N CYS A 63 -4.16 13.10 -14.45
CA CYS A 63 -4.30 12.85 -13.03
C CYS A 63 -4.25 14.15 -12.23
N THR A 64 -4.93 14.17 -11.07
CA THR A 64 -4.84 15.29 -10.14
C THR A 64 -3.41 15.44 -9.61
N PRO A 65 -2.87 16.66 -9.51
CA PRO A 65 -1.55 16.90 -8.93
C PRO A 65 -1.37 16.29 -7.53
N GLN A 66 -2.43 16.30 -6.72
CA GLN A 66 -2.46 15.77 -5.36
C GLN A 66 -2.20 14.26 -5.33
N SER A 67 -2.90 13.47 -6.16
CA SER A 67 -2.67 12.02 -6.24
C SER A 67 -1.28 11.68 -6.75
N ILE A 68 -0.76 12.44 -7.72
CA ILE A 68 0.61 12.27 -8.21
C ILE A 68 1.63 12.55 -7.10
N ALA A 69 1.46 13.66 -6.37
CA ALA A 69 2.32 14.05 -5.27
C ALA A 69 2.35 12.99 -4.16
N GLY A 70 1.17 12.54 -3.73
CA GLY A 70 1.04 11.47 -2.72
C GLY A 70 1.74 10.18 -3.17
N CYS A 71 1.57 9.78 -4.43
CA CYS A 71 2.25 8.60 -4.98
C CYS A 71 3.78 8.72 -5.01
N ILE A 72 4.32 9.91 -5.32
CA ILE A 72 5.77 10.14 -5.32
C ILE A 72 6.30 10.17 -3.88
N MET A 73 5.55 10.74 -2.93
CA MET A 73 5.93 10.71 -1.51
C MET A 73 5.94 9.28 -0.96
N THR A 74 4.90 8.48 -1.27
CA THR A 74 4.84 7.05 -0.94
C THR A 74 6.04 6.29 -1.51
N ALA A 75 6.36 6.51 -2.79
CA ALA A 75 7.53 5.90 -3.42
C ALA A 75 8.84 6.29 -2.72
N ALA A 76 8.97 7.57 -2.35
CA ALA A 76 10.13 8.10 -1.63
C ALA A 76 10.30 7.48 -0.24
N GLN A 77 9.25 7.38 0.56
CA GLN A 77 9.31 6.78 1.90
C GLN A 77 9.67 5.29 1.84
N LEU A 78 9.17 4.57 0.82
CA LEU A 78 9.56 3.18 0.59
C LEU A 78 10.98 3.05 0.02
N GLY A 79 11.60 4.14 -0.43
CA GLY A 79 12.89 4.11 -1.12
C GLY A 79 12.85 3.34 -2.43
N LEU A 80 11.74 3.45 -3.17
CA LEU A 80 11.50 2.80 -4.46
C LEU A 80 11.40 3.85 -5.56
N GLU A 81 12.18 3.68 -6.62
CA GLU A 81 12.20 4.62 -7.73
C GLU A 81 11.12 4.29 -8.78
N PRO A 82 10.26 5.26 -9.17
CA PRO A 82 9.25 5.03 -10.18
C PRO A 82 9.86 4.94 -11.59
N GLY A 83 9.38 4.00 -12.40
CA GLY A 83 9.64 3.95 -13.84
C GLY A 83 11.00 3.38 -14.27
N ILE A 84 11.92 3.10 -13.34
CA ILE A 84 13.22 2.48 -13.64
C ILE A 84 13.39 1.16 -12.88
N GLY A 85 14.01 0.17 -13.54
CA GLY A 85 14.45 -1.06 -12.90
C GLY A 85 13.34 -1.94 -12.36
N GLY A 86 12.07 -1.59 -12.63
CA GLY A 86 10.88 -2.25 -12.11
C GLY A 86 10.71 -2.18 -10.59
N GLN A 87 11.25 -1.13 -9.95
CA GLN A 87 11.09 -0.92 -8.51
C GLN A 87 9.68 -0.46 -8.14
N GLY A 88 9.10 0.43 -8.91
CA GLY A 88 7.73 0.91 -8.73
C GLY A 88 7.19 1.60 -9.98
N TYR A 89 5.88 1.77 -10.02
CA TYR A 89 5.17 2.32 -11.17
C TYR A 89 4.14 3.36 -10.71
N LEU A 90 4.04 4.46 -11.45
CA LEU A 90 2.94 5.42 -11.33
C LEU A 90 1.89 5.02 -12.37
N ILE A 91 0.78 4.44 -11.92
CA ILE A 91 -0.28 3.91 -12.78
C ILE A 91 -1.49 4.85 -12.72
N PRO A 92 -1.93 5.42 -13.85
CA PRO A 92 -3.14 6.23 -13.89
C PRO A 92 -4.40 5.35 -13.93
N TYR A 93 -5.28 5.53 -12.95
CA TYR A 93 -6.66 5.06 -13.01
C TYR A 93 -7.58 6.28 -13.12
N LYS A 94 -8.02 6.57 -14.36
CA LYS A 94 -8.75 7.80 -14.72
C LYS A 94 -7.93 9.05 -14.36
N ASN A 95 -8.44 9.90 -13.47
CA ASN A 95 -7.84 11.13 -12.97
C ASN A 95 -7.03 10.91 -11.68
N THR A 96 -6.84 9.67 -11.23
CA THR A 96 -6.07 9.37 -10.02
C THR A 96 -4.82 8.58 -10.35
N CYS A 97 -3.68 9.09 -9.89
CA CYS A 97 -2.41 8.38 -9.92
C CYS A 97 -2.38 7.37 -8.76
N THR A 98 -1.88 6.16 -9.01
CA THR A 98 -1.66 5.13 -7.99
C THR A 98 -0.23 4.61 -8.10
N PHE A 99 0.50 4.65 -6.99
CA PHE A 99 1.81 4.04 -6.90
C PHE A 99 1.68 2.55 -6.66
N VAL A 100 2.34 1.76 -7.50
CA VAL A 100 2.34 0.30 -7.41
C VAL A 100 3.79 -0.17 -7.27
N PRO A 101 4.17 -0.72 -6.10
CA PRO A 101 5.46 -1.38 -5.94
C PRO A 101 5.62 -2.50 -6.97
N GLY A 102 6.74 -2.47 -7.69
CA GLY A 102 7.10 -3.53 -8.62
C GLY A 102 7.74 -4.69 -7.88
N TRP A 103 7.65 -5.89 -8.46
CA TRP A 103 8.21 -7.09 -7.84
C TRP A 103 9.72 -6.99 -7.63
N LYS A 104 10.47 -6.30 -8.52
CA LYS A 104 11.91 -6.07 -8.34
C LYS A 104 12.20 -5.14 -7.18
N GLY A 105 11.35 -4.14 -6.95
CA GLY A 105 11.44 -3.26 -5.78
C GLY A 105 11.21 -4.02 -4.48
N LEU A 106 10.22 -4.91 -4.45
CA LEU A 106 9.98 -5.78 -3.30
C LEU A 106 11.17 -6.73 -3.03
N VAL A 107 11.77 -7.30 -4.07
CA VAL A 107 13.00 -8.12 -3.94
C VAL A 107 14.16 -7.31 -3.36
N ASP A 108 14.32 -6.07 -3.84
CA ASP A 108 15.37 -5.16 -3.36
C ASP A 108 15.17 -4.80 -1.89
N LEU A 109 13.93 -4.47 -1.47
CA LEU A 109 13.61 -4.18 -0.08
C LEU A 109 13.95 -5.35 0.87
N VAL A 110 13.65 -6.59 0.46
CA VAL A 110 14.07 -7.76 1.23
C VAL A 110 15.59 -7.85 1.32
N SER A 111 16.28 -7.67 0.20
CA SER A 111 17.74 -7.79 0.11
C SER A 111 18.47 -6.77 0.99
N ARG A 112 17.96 -5.53 1.05
CA ARG A 112 18.49 -4.46 1.92
C ARG A 112 18.48 -4.84 3.41
N SER A 113 17.57 -5.71 3.84
CA SER A 113 17.50 -6.14 5.24
C SER A 113 18.67 -7.04 5.67
N GLY A 114 19.34 -7.71 4.72
CA GLY A 114 20.38 -8.72 4.98
C GLY A 114 19.92 -9.97 5.75
N ARG A 115 18.61 -10.09 6.04
CA ARG A 115 18.03 -11.18 6.84
C ARG A 115 17.36 -12.26 6.00
N ALA A 116 17.09 -11.98 4.73
CA ALA A 116 16.52 -12.94 3.80
C ALA A 116 16.89 -12.61 2.36
N THR A 117 16.73 -13.60 1.48
CA THR A 117 16.78 -13.42 0.02
C THR A 117 15.50 -13.95 -0.59
N VAL A 118 15.02 -13.29 -1.64
CA VAL A 118 13.83 -13.72 -2.39
C VAL A 118 14.08 -13.58 -3.88
N TRP A 119 13.45 -14.44 -4.68
CA TRP A 119 13.43 -14.32 -6.13
C TRP A 119 12.16 -14.94 -6.71
N THR A 120 11.90 -14.62 -7.97
CA THR A 120 10.76 -15.16 -8.73
C THR A 120 11.26 -15.82 -10.00
N GLY A 121 10.54 -16.85 -10.47
CA GLY A 121 10.77 -17.47 -11.76
C GLY A 121 9.46 -17.76 -12.46
N VAL A 122 9.50 -17.71 -13.78
CA VAL A 122 8.36 -17.97 -14.67
C VAL A 122 8.69 -19.23 -15.43
N VAL A 123 7.73 -20.14 -15.48
CA VAL A 123 7.81 -21.42 -16.19
C VAL A 123 6.98 -21.28 -17.45
N PHE A 124 7.64 -21.33 -18.61
CA PHE A 124 7.03 -21.29 -19.92
C PHE A 124 6.62 -22.67 -20.41
N GLU A 125 5.72 -22.71 -21.38
CA GLU A 125 5.41 -23.92 -22.12
C GLU A 125 6.70 -24.48 -22.75
N GLY A 126 7.03 -25.74 -22.46
CA GLY A 126 8.26 -26.40 -22.91
C GLY A 126 9.33 -26.57 -21.82
N ASP A 127 9.26 -25.82 -20.71
CA ASP A 127 10.21 -25.95 -19.60
C ASP A 127 10.04 -27.28 -18.85
N GLU A 128 11.15 -27.86 -18.38
CA GLU A 128 11.09 -28.94 -17.40
C GLU A 128 10.84 -28.34 -16.01
N PHE A 129 9.69 -28.67 -15.41
CA PHE A 129 9.29 -28.12 -14.12
C PHE A 129 8.76 -29.19 -13.17
N GLU A 130 9.41 -29.30 -12.01
CA GLU A 130 9.06 -30.23 -10.94
C GLU A 130 9.08 -29.48 -9.61
N TYR A 131 8.01 -29.58 -8.83
CA TYR A 131 7.95 -28.96 -7.52
C TYR A 131 7.17 -29.82 -6.53
N GLN A 132 7.51 -29.67 -5.26
CA GLN A 132 6.82 -30.27 -4.13
C GLN A 132 6.70 -29.23 -3.02
N LEU A 133 5.53 -29.15 -2.42
CA LEU A 133 5.29 -28.41 -1.18
C LEU A 133 5.20 -29.39 0.00
N GLY A 134 5.09 -28.89 1.23
CA GLY A 134 5.00 -29.72 2.44
C GLY A 134 6.25 -29.59 3.31
N ASP A 135 6.64 -30.66 4.00
CA ASP A 135 7.74 -30.69 4.97
C ASP A 135 9.14 -30.76 4.33
N ALA A 136 9.21 -31.30 3.11
CA ALA A 136 10.42 -31.33 2.29
C ALA A 136 10.20 -30.60 0.96
N PRO A 137 9.99 -29.26 0.96
CA PRO A 137 9.65 -28.52 -0.24
C PRO A 137 10.84 -28.39 -1.19
N PHE A 138 10.56 -28.46 -2.49
CA PHE A 138 11.53 -28.14 -3.54
C PHE A 138 10.84 -27.51 -4.76
N CYS A 139 11.62 -26.78 -5.55
CA CYS A 139 11.21 -26.19 -6.82
C CYS A 139 12.39 -26.29 -7.79
N ARG A 140 12.27 -27.18 -8.79
CA ARG A 140 13.27 -27.44 -9.82
C ARG A 140 12.71 -26.97 -11.16
N HIS A 141 13.47 -26.09 -11.81
CA HIS A 141 13.06 -25.48 -13.06
C HIS A 141 14.26 -25.46 -14.00
N LYS A 142 14.12 -26.10 -15.17
CA LYS A 142 15.09 -25.99 -16.27
C LYS A 142 14.39 -25.34 -17.47
N PRO A 143 14.75 -24.09 -17.81
CA PRO A 143 14.20 -23.41 -18.97
C PRO A 143 14.54 -24.15 -20.27
N ALA A 144 13.62 -24.15 -21.22
CA ALA A 144 13.85 -24.53 -22.60
C ALA A 144 14.05 -23.28 -23.48
N ASP A 145 14.72 -23.46 -24.62
CA ASP A 145 14.80 -22.41 -25.65
C ASP A 145 13.49 -22.42 -26.45
N GLY A 146 12.56 -21.54 -26.09
CA GLY A 146 11.25 -21.45 -26.72
C GLY A 146 10.50 -20.17 -26.38
N GLU A 147 9.50 -19.85 -27.21
CA GLU A 147 8.52 -18.79 -26.94
C GLU A 147 7.19 -19.42 -26.56
N GLY A 148 6.46 -18.80 -25.63
CA GLY A 148 5.16 -19.32 -25.22
C GLY A 148 4.53 -18.54 -24.09
N LYS A 149 3.30 -18.93 -23.72
CA LYS A 149 2.67 -18.44 -22.50
C LYS A 149 3.30 -19.15 -21.30
N PHE A 150 3.31 -18.49 -20.15
CA PHE A 150 3.72 -19.16 -18.94
C PHE A 150 2.65 -20.12 -18.43
N SER A 151 3.07 -21.30 -17.98
CA SER A 151 2.22 -22.29 -17.32
C SER A 151 2.14 -22.03 -15.81
N HIS A 152 3.27 -21.67 -15.20
CA HIS A 152 3.40 -21.43 -13.76
C HIS A 152 4.28 -20.22 -13.47
N ILE A 153 4.03 -19.62 -12.31
CA ILE A 153 4.93 -18.69 -11.65
C ILE A 153 5.32 -19.26 -10.31
N TYR A 154 6.57 -19.04 -9.89
CA TYR A 154 6.98 -19.34 -8.54
C TYR A 154 7.75 -18.18 -7.91
N ALA A 155 7.71 -18.15 -6.58
CA ALA A 155 8.57 -17.31 -5.76
C ALA A 155 9.20 -18.18 -4.67
N ILE A 156 10.44 -17.87 -4.32
CA ILE A 156 11.20 -18.57 -3.29
C ILE A 156 11.80 -17.53 -2.35
N GLY A 157 11.65 -17.75 -1.05
CA GLY A 157 12.26 -16.97 0.01
C GLY A 157 13.13 -17.83 0.90
N ARG A 158 14.31 -17.32 1.25
CA ARG A 158 15.24 -17.95 2.20
C ARG A 158 15.54 -16.96 3.30
N VAL A 159 15.05 -17.25 4.49
CA VAL A 159 15.46 -16.55 5.70
C VAL A 159 16.84 -17.04 6.10
N LYS A 160 17.70 -16.12 6.54
CA LYS A 160 19.03 -16.48 7.04
C LYS A 160 18.88 -17.51 8.16
N ASP A 161 19.72 -18.55 8.13
CA ASP A 161 19.75 -19.66 9.09
C ASP A 161 18.48 -20.54 9.15
N ALA A 162 17.49 -20.32 8.27
CA ALA A 162 16.35 -21.23 8.15
C ALA A 162 16.74 -22.51 7.42
N GLN A 163 16.28 -23.64 7.93
CA GLN A 163 16.57 -24.96 7.35
C GLN A 163 15.91 -25.13 5.97
N MET A 164 14.68 -24.65 5.82
CA MET A 164 13.88 -24.82 4.61
C MET A 164 13.46 -23.48 4.00
N PRO A 165 13.41 -23.39 2.65
CA PRO A 165 12.88 -22.21 1.99
C PRO A 165 11.36 -22.14 2.09
N VAL A 166 10.82 -20.93 2.01
CA VAL A 166 9.40 -20.70 1.74
C VAL A 166 9.23 -20.69 0.22
N ILE A 167 8.42 -21.61 -0.31
CA ILE A 167 8.18 -21.77 -1.74
C ILE A 167 6.69 -21.57 -2.02
N GLU A 168 6.38 -20.72 -2.99
CA GLU A 168 5.03 -20.54 -3.52
C GLU A 168 5.03 -20.76 -5.01
N VAL A 169 4.13 -21.62 -5.49
CA VAL A 169 3.96 -21.94 -6.90
C VAL A 169 2.50 -21.75 -7.27
N TRP A 170 2.25 -20.95 -8.30
CA TRP A 170 0.91 -20.65 -8.79
C TRP A 170 0.84 -20.98 -10.27
N SER A 171 -0.19 -21.72 -10.68
CA SER A 171 -0.51 -21.88 -12.10
C SER A 171 -1.02 -20.57 -12.68
N ARG A 172 -0.89 -20.41 -14.00
CA ARG A 172 -1.46 -19.27 -14.74
C ARG A 172 -2.94 -19.06 -14.40
N GLY A 173 -3.73 -20.13 -14.41
CA GLY A 173 -5.17 -20.06 -14.08
C GLY A 173 -5.44 -19.61 -12.64
N LYS A 174 -4.56 -19.90 -11.68
CA LYS A 174 -4.68 -19.37 -10.30
C LYS A 174 -4.43 -17.86 -10.26
N VAL A 175 -3.44 -17.38 -11.01
CA VAL A 175 -3.16 -15.93 -11.15
C VAL A 175 -4.32 -15.21 -11.82
N GLU A 176 -4.90 -15.78 -12.88
CA GLU A 176 -6.07 -15.20 -13.57
C GLU A 176 -7.29 -15.09 -12.64
N LYS A 177 -7.55 -16.13 -11.83
CA LYS A 177 -8.61 -16.11 -10.81
C LYS A 177 -8.38 -15.02 -9.78
N HIS A 178 -7.15 -14.89 -9.28
CA HIS A 178 -6.77 -13.83 -8.35
C HIS A 178 -7.00 -12.45 -8.96
N LEU A 179 -6.51 -12.22 -10.19
CA LEU A 179 -6.73 -10.97 -10.90
C LEU A 179 -8.23 -10.67 -11.02
N LYS A 180 -9.06 -11.64 -11.41
CA LYS A 180 -10.52 -11.46 -11.51
C LYS A 180 -11.17 -11.09 -10.17
N GLN A 181 -10.71 -11.66 -9.08
CA GLN A 181 -11.29 -11.45 -7.75
C GLN A 181 -10.96 -10.06 -7.17
N PHE A 182 -9.71 -9.63 -7.30
CA PHE A 182 -9.22 -8.41 -6.64
C PHE A 182 -9.30 -7.18 -7.54
N ASN A 183 -9.29 -7.33 -8.87
CA ASN A 183 -9.35 -6.22 -9.81
C ASN A 183 -10.68 -5.46 -9.75
N LYS A 184 -10.67 -4.27 -9.13
CA LYS A 184 -11.82 -3.36 -9.10
C LYS A 184 -11.91 -2.39 -10.27
N VAL A 185 -10.83 -2.27 -11.07
CA VAL A 185 -10.72 -1.31 -12.20
C VAL A 185 -11.09 -1.92 -13.55
N GLY A 186 -11.43 -3.22 -13.59
CA GLY A 186 -11.93 -3.90 -14.79
C GLY A 186 -10.86 -4.09 -15.86
N ASP A 187 -11.20 -3.86 -17.12
CA ASP A 187 -10.29 -4.09 -18.26
C ASP A 187 -9.12 -3.09 -18.33
N ARG A 188 -9.19 -2.00 -17.56
CA ARG A 188 -8.12 -1.01 -17.45
C ARG A 188 -6.97 -1.43 -16.53
N HIS A 189 -7.07 -2.58 -15.87
CA HIS A 189 -6.00 -3.07 -15.01
C HIS A 189 -4.73 -3.32 -15.83
N TYR A 190 -3.58 -2.79 -15.38
CA TYR A 190 -2.33 -2.82 -16.15
C TYR A 190 -1.91 -4.24 -16.58
N ALA A 191 -2.20 -5.25 -15.74
CA ALA A 191 -1.91 -6.65 -16.01
C ALA A 191 -2.60 -7.19 -17.27
N LYS A 192 -3.69 -6.57 -17.73
CA LYS A 192 -4.42 -6.96 -18.95
C LYS A 192 -3.88 -6.30 -20.23
N ALA A 193 -2.93 -5.37 -20.13
CA ALA A 193 -2.46 -4.61 -21.29
C ALA A 193 -1.56 -5.43 -22.24
N SER A 194 -0.82 -6.40 -21.72
CA SER A 194 0.06 -7.28 -22.51
C SER A 194 0.40 -8.56 -21.71
N GLU A 195 0.88 -9.60 -22.39
CA GLU A 195 1.39 -10.82 -21.73
C GLU A 195 2.57 -10.51 -20.80
N SER A 196 3.45 -9.57 -21.17
CA SER A 196 4.57 -9.15 -20.32
C SER A 196 4.08 -8.47 -19.02
N ASN A 197 3.06 -7.62 -19.10
CA ASN A 197 2.46 -7.02 -17.91
C ASN A 197 1.77 -8.07 -17.03
N PHE A 198 1.13 -9.07 -17.65
CA PHE A 198 0.52 -10.17 -16.93
C PHE A 198 1.57 -11.04 -16.22
N GLU A 199 2.71 -11.30 -16.86
CA GLU A 199 3.86 -11.97 -16.24
C GLU A 199 4.39 -11.18 -15.02
N MET A 200 4.57 -9.87 -15.17
CA MET A 200 5.02 -9.02 -14.06
C MET A 200 4.05 -9.02 -12.88
N TYR A 201 2.74 -9.01 -13.17
CA TYR A 201 1.69 -9.16 -12.17
C TYR A 201 1.79 -10.53 -11.49
N ALA A 202 1.92 -11.61 -12.26
CA ALA A 202 2.05 -12.97 -11.73
C ALA A 202 3.26 -13.09 -10.78
N ARG A 203 4.44 -12.59 -11.19
CA ARG A 203 5.65 -12.53 -10.37
C ARG A 203 5.39 -11.83 -9.05
N LYS A 204 4.73 -10.66 -9.09
CA LYS A 204 4.41 -9.87 -7.90
C LYS A 204 3.47 -10.63 -6.95
N VAL A 205 2.42 -11.24 -7.48
CA VAL A 205 1.42 -11.96 -6.67
C VAL A 205 2.04 -13.16 -5.95
N ALA A 206 2.83 -13.98 -6.65
CA ALA A 206 3.54 -15.10 -6.04
C ALA A 206 4.54 -14.62 -4.97
N LEU A 207 5.28 -13.55 -5.27
CA LEU A 207 6.23 -12.95 -4.34
C LEU A 207 5.54 -12.48 -3.05
N LEU A 208 4.41 -11.77 -3.15
CA LEU A 208 3.66 -11.29 -1.98
C LEU A 208 3.23 -12.44 -1.04
N GLN A 209 2.99 -13.65 -1.55
CA GLN A 209 2.70 -14.80 -0.69
C GLN A 209 3.91 -15.23 0.12
N VAL A 210 5.10 -15.28 -0.50
CA VAL A 210 6.36 -15.58 0.20
C VAL A 210 6.69 -14.52 1.24
N LEU A 211 6.47 -13.24 0.92
CA LEU A 211 6.83 -12.12 1.81
C LEU A 211 6.10 -12.15 3.15
N LYS A 212 4.93 -12.80 3.26
CA LYS A 212 4.21 -13.00 4.53
C LYS A 212 5.02 -13.73 5.59
N TYR A 213 6.02 -14.51 5.17
CA TYR A 213 6.87 -15.32 6.03
C TYR A 213 8.29 -14.78 6.15
N MET A 214 8.63 -13.69 5.43
CA MET A 214 9.96 -13.11 5.46
C MET A 214 10.09 -12.12 6.61
N PRO A 215 11.28 -11.97 7.22
CA PRO A 215 11.54 -10.89 8.16
C PRO A 215 11.34 -9.54 7.46
N ALA A 216 10.32 -8.80 7.85
CA ALA A 216 10.00 -7.51 7.26
C ALA A 216 10.71 -6.36 7.98
N SER A 217 11.23 -5.41 7.22
CA SER A 217 11.47 -4.06 7.72
C SER A 217 10.16 -3.27 7.63
N ILE A 218 10.11 -2.08 8.26
CA ILE A 218 8.93 -1.21 8.17
C ILE A 218 8.65 -0.86 6.70
N GLU A 219 9.68 -0.56 5.91
CA GLU A 219 9.55 -0.26 4.49
C GLU A 219 8.98 -1.45 3.70
N LEU A 220 9.41 -2.69 4.00
CA LEU A 220 8.85 -3.87 3.35
C LEU A 220 7.38 -4.07 3.73
N SER A 221 7.04 -3.96 5.02
CA SER A 221 5.65 -4.05 5.49
C SER A 221 4.75 -3.00 4.85
N ASN A 222 5.25 -1.77 4.74
CA ASN A 222 4.53 -0.67 4.10
C ASN A 222 4.38 -0.93 2.59
N ALA A 223 5.42 -1.39 1.91
CA ALA A 223 5.36 -1.74 0.49
C ALA A 223 4.38 -2.88 0.20
N MET A 224 4.29 -3.89 1.08
CA MET A 224 3.29 -4.96 0.98
C MET A 224 1.87 -4.40 1.11
N THR A 225 1.64 -3.52 2.09
CA THR A 225 0.34 -2.87 2.32
C THR A 225 -0.09 -2.02 1.13
N VAL A 226 0.82 -1.19 0.59
CA VAL A 226 0.58 -0.40 -0.63
C VAL A 226 0.28 -1.30 -1.84
N SER A 227 1.02 -2.40 -1.99
CA SER A 227 0.80 -3.34 -3.10
C SER A 227 -0.59 -4.00 -3.02
N HIS A 228 -1.02 -4.43 -1.82
CA HIS A 228 -2.35 -5.01 -1.62
C HIS A 228 -3.47 -3.99 -1.87
N ALA A 229 -3.33 -2.77 -1.35
CA ALA A 229 -4.29 -1.69 -1.59
C ALA A 229 -4.42 -1.39 -3.08
N SER A 230 -3.30 -1.28 -3.81
CA SER A 230 -3.30 -1.08 -5.25
C SER A 230 -4.02 -2.20 -6.01
N GLU A 231 -3.83 -3.47 -5.62
CA GLU A 231 -4.50 -4.60 -6.26
C GLU A 231 -6.02 -4.56 -6.10
N GLU A 232 -6.48 -4.06 -4.96
CA GLU A 232 -7.89 -3.85 -4.67
C GLU A 232 -8.43 -2.54 -5.24
N GLY A 233 -7.63 -1.77 -5.98
CA GLY A 233 -8.04 -0.46 -6.47
C GLY A 233 -8.37 0.52 -5.32
N ARG A 234 -7.63 0.44 -4.23
CA ARG A 234 -7.67 1.38 -3.10
C ARG A 234 -6.45 2.29 -3.15
N GLY A 235 -6.64 3.55 -2.78
CA GLY A 235 -5.55 4.48 -2.56
C GLY A 235 -4.86 4.24 -1.21
N THR A 236 -3.63 4.75 -1.07
CA THR A 236 -2.90 4.74 0.21
C THR A 236 -2.23 6.08 0.44
N VAL A 237 -2.27 6.53 1.70
CA VAL A 237 -1.45 7.64 2.20
C VAL A 237 -0.52 7.05 3.26
N ILE A 238 0.72 7.54 3.32
CA ILE A 238 1.65 7.16 4.39
C ILE A 238 1.80 8.36 5.32
N GLU A 239 1.35 8.20 6.57
CA GLU A 239 1.46 9.18 7.63
C GLU A 239 2.53 8.74 8.64
N GLY A 240 3.70 9.38 8.57
CA GLY A 240 4.87 8.94 9.35
C GLY A 240 5.33 7.54 8.93
N ASP A 241 5.40 6.62 9.88
CA ASP A 241 5.81 5.23 9.65
C ASP A 241 4.63 4.29 9.30
N PHE A 242 3.39 4.80 9.33
CA PHE A 242 2.18 4.00 9.13
C PHE A 242 1.52 4.26 7.77
N VAL A 243 1.07 3.20 7.09
CA VAL A 243 0.27 3.29 5.86
C VAL A 243 -1.20 3.30 6.22
N THR A 244 -1.90 4.40 5.93
CA THR A 244 -3.36 4.47 5.97
C THR A 244 -3.92 4.11 4.59
N VAL A 245 -4.77 3.08 4.55
CA VAL A 245 -5.45 2.68 3.32
C VAL A 245 -6.80 3.36 3.28
N SER A 246 -6.98 4.26 2.32
CA SER A 246 -8.25 4.96 2.10
C SER A 246 -9.29 4.03 1.46
N ASP A 247 -10.56 4.35 1.67
CA ASP A 247 -11.72 3.67 1.08
C ASP A 247 -11.65 3.60 -0.47
N PRO A 248 -12.38 2.65 -1.09
CA PRO A 248 -12.22 2.30 -2.51
C PRO A 248 -12.28 3.49 -3.46
N ILE A 249 -11.41 3.45 -4.48
CA ILE A 249 -11.45 4.42 -5.58
C ILE A 249 -12.83 4.34 -6.23
N ASP A 250 -13.52 5.49 -6.29
CA ASP A 250 -14.87 5.59 -6.82
C ASP A 250 -14.94 5.08 -8.27
N ARG A 251 -15.89 4.18 -8.52
CA ARG A 251 -16.06 3.48 -9.80
C ARG A 251 -16.48 4.38 -10.95
N GLU A 252 -17.08 5.54 -10.68
CA GLU A 252 -17.53 6.51 -11.68
C GLU A 252 -16.58 7.70 -11.80
N THR A 253 -16.07 8.25 -10.69
CA THR A 253 -15.22 9.46 -10.74
C THR A 253 -13.73 9.14 -10.78
N GLY A 254 -13.31 7.98 -10.26
CA GLY A 254 -11.89 7.67 -10.07
C GLY A 254 -11.28 8.37 -8.87
N GLU A 255 -12.07 9.06 -8.05
CA GLU A 255 -11.57 9.75 -6.87
C GLU A 255 -11.25 8.76 -5.74
N VAL A 256 -10.11 8.96 -5.09
CA VAL A 256 -9.96 8.55 -3.70
C VAL A 256 -10.83 9.53 -2.91
N ALA A 257 -11.82 9.04 -2.16
CA ALA A 257 -12.53 9.91 -1.22
C ALA A 257 -11.46 10.64 -0.40
N ALA A 258 -11.43 11.97 -0.45
CA ALA A 258 -10.49 12.74 0.34
C ALA A 258 -10.62 12.28 1.80
N PRO A 259 -9.52 12.15 2.56
CA PRO A 259 -9.68 12.15 4.00
C PRO A 259 -10.50 13.41 4.31
N ALA A 260 -11.64 13.23 4.97
CA ALA A 260 -12.46 14.34 5.40
C ALA A 260 -11.51 15.38 5.99
N ALA A 261 -11.62 16.63 5.54
CA ALA A 261 -10.82 17.73 6.08
C ALA A 261 -10.78 17.57 7.61
N PRO A 262 -9.60 17.66 8.26
CA PRO A 262 -9.53 17.50 9.70
C PRO A 262 -10.63 18.39 10.28
N PRO A 263 -11.59 17.83 11.04
CA PRO A 263 -12.66 18.64 11.59
C PRO A 263 -11.98 19.77 12.33
N ALA A 264 -12.34 21.00 11.94
CA ALA A 264 -11.85 22.22 12.59
C ALA A 264 -11.96 21.99 14.10
N ALA A 265 -10.80 21.97 14.77
CA ALA A 265 -10.60 21.70 16.19
C ALA A 265 -11.92 21.54 16.98
N ALA A 266 -12.50 20.35 16.89
CA ALA A 266 -13.65 19.97 17.69
C ALA A 266 -13.11 19.07 18.79
N ASP A 267 -13.47 19.47 20.01
CA ASP A 267 -13.07 18.90 21.29
C ASP A 267 -12.94 17.38 21.28
N VAL A 268 -11.93 16.88 21.98
CA VAL A 268 -11.66 15.44 22.14
C VAL A 268 -12.79 14.79 22.94
N THR A 269 -13.87 14.37 22.28
CA THR A 269 -14.95 13.61 22.94
C THR A 269 -14.67 12.12 22.90
N GLN A 270 -14.17 11.63 24.05
CA GLN A 270 -14.35 10.32 24.69
C GLN A 270 -14.85 9.14 23.83
N THR A 271 -13.99 8.16 23.60
CA THR A 271 -14.27 6.85 22.99
C THR A 271 -14.75 5.79 24.01
N GLY A 272 -15.66 6.17 24.92
CA GLY A 272 -16.20 5.25 25.94
C GLY A 272 -17.69 5.45 26.21
N PRO A 273 -18.36 4.49 26.87
CA PRO A 273 -19.78 4.58 27.20
C PRO A 273 -20.08 5.83 28.04
N THR A 274 -21.24 6.45 27.84
CA THR A 274 -21.61 7.66 28.58
C THR A 274 -21.95 7.34 30.04
N TYR A 275 -21.88 8.34 30.91
CA TYR A 275 -22.26 8.21 32.32
C TYR A 275 -23.66 7.58 32.49
N ALA A 276 -24.65 8.04 31.72
CA ALA A 276 -26.01 7.48 31.77
C ALA A 276 -26.05 5.98 31.42
N GLN A 277 -25.30 5.55 30.40
CA GLN A 277 -25.21 4.15 30.01
C GLN A 277 -24.52 3.29 31.06
N LEU A 278 -23.54 3.85 31.77
CA LEU A 278 -22.85 3.16 32.86
C LEU A 278 -23.73 3.05 34.11
N VAL A 279 -24.52 4.07 34.43
CA VAL A 279 -25.51 4.02 35.52
C VAL A 279 -26.57 2.94 35.26
N ASP A 280 -27.07 2.83 34.02
CA ASP A 280 -28.04 1.79 33.66
C ASP A 280 -27.44 0.38 33.75
N ARG A 281 -26.18 0.21 33.31
CA ARG A 281 -25.44 -1.06 33.45
C ARG A 281 -25.17 -1.41 34.92
N LEU A 282 -24.88 -0.42 35.75
CA LEU A 282 -24.66 -0.60 37.18
C LEU A 282 -25.95 -1.08 37.88
N LYS A 283 -27.10 -0.46 37.56
CA LYS A 283 -28.41 -0.91 38.08
C LYS A 283 -28.81 -2.31 37.62
N ALA A 284 -28.32 -2.73 36.46
CA ALA A 284 -28.56 -4.07 35.93
C ALA A 284 -27.58 -5.13 36.48
N SER A 285 -26.54 -4.73 37.21
CA SER A 285 -25.54 -5.63 37.78
C SER A 285 -26.12 -6.41 38.96
N LYS A 286 -25.85 -7.71 39.03
CA LYS A 286 -26.46 -8.64 40.00
C LYS A 286 -25.54 -9.01 41.16
N ASN A 287 -24.26 -8.67 41.05
CA ASN A 287 -23.23 -8.97 42.03
C ASN A 287 -22.11 -7.93 41.95
N ARG A 288 -21.23 -7.96 42.94
CA ARG A 288 -20.11 -7.02 43.08
C ARG A 288 -19.13 -7.06 41.90
N ASP A 289 -18.85 -8.25 41.38
CA ASP A 289 -17.90 -8.42 40.26
C ASP A 289 -18.41 -7.74 38.98
N GLU A 290 -19.72 -7.79 38.71
CA GLU A 290 -20.35 -7.10 37.59
C GLU A 290 -20.31 -5.57 37.76
N SER A 291 -20.54 -5.08 38.98
CA SER A 291 -20.42 -3.64 39.30
C SER A 291 -18.98 -3.13 39.11
N ASP A 292 -17.97 -3.90 39.53
CA ASP A 292 -16.55 -3.54 39.40
C ASP A 292 -16.12 -3.42 37.92
N LEU A 293 -16.66 -4.27 37.03
CA LEU A 293 -16.43 -4.17 35.59
C LEU A 293 -17.05 -2.91 34.97
N VAL A 294 -18.18 -2.43 35.52
CA VAL A 294 -18.81 -1.17 35.08
C VAL A 294 -17.96 0.02 35.51
N ILE A 295 -17.40 0.00 36.73
CA ILE A 295 -16.48 1.05 37.21
C ILE A 295 -15.19 1.08 36.39
N ASP A 296 -14.61 -0.08 36.05
CA ASP A 296 -13.39 -0.13 35.23
C ASP A 296 -13.61 0.50 33.83
N ALA A 297 -14.79 0.26 33.26
CA ALA A 297 -15.22 0.82 31.98
C ALA A 297 -15.56 2.33 32.04
N ALA A 298 -15.55 2.95 33.22
CA ALA A 298 -15.89 4.35 33.43
C ALA A 298 -14.67 5.29 33.55
N ARG A 299 -13.44 4.76 33.50
CA ARG A 299 -12.20 5.54 33.75
C ARG A 299 -11.95 6.70 32.79
N HIS A 300 -12.64 6.75 31.65
CA HIS A 300 -12.59 7.85 30.69
C HIS A 300 -13.52 9.02 31.04
N LEU A 301 -14.43 8.84 32.01
CA LEU A 301 -15.36 9.90 32.44
C LEU A 301 -14.64 11.00 33.23
N PRO A 302 -15.21 12.22 33.26
CA PRO A 302 -14.77 13.27 34.18
C PRO A 302 -14.78 12.78 35.64
N LYS A 303 -13.83 13.26 36.44
CA LYS A 303 -13.59 12.76 37.81
C LYS A 303 -14.82 12.85 38.72
N ASP A 304 -15.61 13.91 38.59
CA ASP A 304 -16.88 14.10 39.30
C ASP A 304 -17.90 13.01 38.99
N GLN A 305 -18.07 12.65 37.71
CA GLN A 305 -18.97 11.58 37.28
C GLN A 305 -18.44 10.19 37.65
N PHE A 306 -17.14 9.99 37.57
CA PHE A 306 -16.51 8.74 38.01
C PHE A 306 -16.70 8.51 39.51
N ASP A 307 -16.42 9.52 40.34
CA ASP A 307 -16.56 9.44 41.80
C ASP A 307 -18.03 9.23 42.22
N GLU A 308 -19.00 9.81 41.49
CA GLU A 308 -20.43 9.56 41.70
C GLU A 308 -20.83 8.12 41.34
N LEU A 309 -20.32 7.59 40.23
CA LEU A 309 -20.57 6.21 39.81
C LEU A 309 -20.02 5.19 40.82
N VAL A 310 -18.83 5.45 41.37
CA VAL A 310 -18.20 4.61 42.40
C VAL A 310 -19.05 4.56 43.67
N LYS A 311 -19.56 5.71 44.14
CA LYS A 311 -20.47 5.75 45.30
C LYS A 311 -21.76 4.97 45.05
N LEU A 312 -22.34 5.11 43.85
CA LEU A 312 -23.54 4.35 43.48
C LEU A 312 -23.29 2.84 43.45
N ALA A 313 -22.08 2.38 43.13
CA ALA A 313 -21.71 0.97 43.15
C ALA A 313 -21.54 0.45 44.58
N GLU A 314 -20.95 1.25 45.46
CA GLU A 314 -20.80 0.94 46.89
C GLU A 314 -22.17 0.89 47.62
N ASP A 315 -23.12 1.73 47.25
CA ASP A 315 -24.48 1.74 47.82
C ASP A 315 -25.37 0.60 47.30
N ALA A 316 -25.01 -0.02 46.17
CA ALA A 316 -25.76 -1.09 45.51
C ALA A 316 -25.27 -2.52 45.85
N THR A 317 -24.19 -2.64 46.64
CA THR A 317 -23.62 -3.92 47.11
C THR A 317 -23.95 -4.22 48.56
#